data_AF-P75509-F1
#
_entry.id   AF-P75509-F1
#
_cell.length_a   1.000
_cell.length_b   1.000
_cell.length_c   1.000
_cell.angle_alpha   90.00
_cell.angle_beta   90.00
_cell.angle_gamma   90.00
#
_symmetry.space_group_name_H-M   'P 1'
#
loop_
_entity.id
_entity.type
_entity.pdbx_description
1 polymer ?
#
loop_
_entity_poly.entity_id
_entity_poly.type
_entity_poly.pdbx_seq_one_letter_code
_entity_poly.pdbx_strand_id
1 'polypeptide(L)'
;MLKKKVNNDAGKTFILISSSCSSCQKAIEYFKENNLSYTIENFYKKPISDKRFRDILSLSEDGTESLFSKRADQIRSNTNQSVEDLTIPELIKLIRERPSILRRPIIIQYNSSGIPKRMRIGYNAAEIKVFERSLMEPKVRTVKK
;
A
#
# COMPACT_ATOMS: atom_id res chain seq x y z
N MET A 1 15.18 -25.74 -13.41
CA MET A 1 13.73 -25.59 -13.18
C MET A 1 13.46 -24.30 -12.40
N LEU A 2 12.95 -23.24 -13.05
CA LEU A 2 12.47 -22.06 -12.33
C LEU A 2 11.16 -22.42 -11.63
N LYS A 3 11.19 -22.67 -10.31
CA LYS A 3 9.97 -22.70 -9.50
C LYS A 3 9.26 -21.38 -9.77
N LYS A 4 8.09 -21.38 -10.42
CA LYS A 4 7.24 -20.19 -10.55
C LYS A 4 7.08 -19.64 -9.13
N LYS A 5 7.69 -18.49 -8.83
CA LYS A 5 7.58 -17.86 -7.50
C LYS A 5 6.10 -17.64 -7.25
N VAL A 6 5.52 -18.39 -6.31
CA VAL A 6 4.16 -18.15 -5.84
C VAL A 6 4.13 -16.72 -5.31
N ASN A 7 3.29 -15.88 -5.90
CA ASN A 7 3.15 -14.50 -5.45
C ASN A 7 2.25 -14.51 -4.21
N ASN A 8 2.85 -14.34 -3.03
CA ASN A 8 2.14 -14.40 -1.75
C ASN A 8 1.06 -13.32 -1.57
N ASP A 9 1.06 -12.28 -2.42
CA ASP A 9 0.07 -11.21 -2.39
C ASP A 9 -1.14 -11.51 -3.29
N ALA A 10 -1.13 -12.61 -4.05
CA ALA A 10 -2.22 -12.99 -4.95
C ALA A 10 -3.60 -13.01 -4.26
N GLY A 11 -4.54 -12.25 -4.82
CA GLY A 11 -5.93 -12.16 -4.38
C GLY A 11 -6.12 -11.46 -3.02
N LYS A 12 -5.10 -10.80 -2.47
CA LYS A 12 -5.15 -10.21 -1.14
C LYS A 12 -5.37 -8.71 -1.17
N THR A 13 -6.05 -8.21 -0.14
CA THR A 13 -6.05 -6.80 0.22
C THR A 13 -5.25 -6.61 1.49
N PHE A 14 -4.32 -5.66 1.52
CA PHE A 14 -3.57 -5.30 2.71
C PHE A 14 -3.99 -3.92 3.19
N ILE A 15 -4.19 -3.77 4.50
CA ILE A 15 -4.38 -2.49 5.17
C ILE A 15 -3.13 -2.25 6.02
N LEU A 16 -2.29 -1.34 5.56
CA LEU A 16 -1.06 -0.96 6.25
C LEU A 16 -1.35 0.16 7.26
N ILE A 17 -1.03 -0.09 8.53
CA ILE A 17 -1.45 0.76 9.66
C ILE A 17 -0.31 1.10 10.62
N SER A 18 -0.58 2.04 11.52
CA SER A 18 0.13 2.18 12.78
C SER A 18 -0.84 2.11 13.96
N SER A 19 -0.32 1.90 15.17
CA SER A 19 -1.10 2.01 16.40
C SER A 19 -1.68 3.42 16.56
N SER A 20 -2.80 3.54 17.28
CA SER A 20 -3.44 4.82 17.65
C SER A 20 -3.76 5.74 16.45
N CYS A 21 -4.22 5.15 15.35
CA CYS A 21 -4.58 5.86 14.12
C CYS A 21 -6.10 5.76 13.89
N SER A 22 -6.83 6.85 14.14
CA SER A 22 -8.29 6.89 13.98
C SER A 22 -8.75 6.61 12.55
N SER A 23 -8.01 7.11 11.55
CA SER A 23 -8.29 6.79 10.14
C SER A 23 -8.07 5.31 9.82
N CYS A 24 -7.13 4.65 10.49
CA CYS A 24 -6.86 3.24 10.33
C CYS A 24 -7.97 2.40 10.97
N GLN A 25 -8.48 2.81 12.13
CA GLN A 25 -9.65 2.18 12.77
C GLN A 25 -10.87 2.25 11.85
N LYS A 26 -11.19 3.45 11.32
CA LYS A 26 -12.30 3.64 10.37
C LYS A 26 -12.18 2.76 9.13
N ALA A 27 -10.98 2.61 8.56
CA ALA A 27 -10.77 1.71 7.43
C ALA A 27 -10.97 0.24 7.79
N ILE A 28 -10.50 -0.19 8.97
CA ILE A 28 -10.69 -1.57 9.44
C ILE A 28 -12.16 -1.85 9.72
N GLU A 29 -12.86 -0.94 10.39
CA GLU A 29 -14.29 -1.01 10.66
C GLU A 29 -15.07 -1.12 9.35
N TYR A 30 -14.77 -0.27 8.37
CA TYR A 30 -15.40 -0.32 7.06
C TYR A 30 -15.27 -1.69 6.39
N PHE A 31 -14.07 -2.26 6.38
CA PHE A 31 -13.84 -3.58 5.78
C PHE A 31 -14.56 -4.70 6.55
N LYS A 32 -14.61 -4.62 7.88
CA LYS A 32 -15.36 -5.58 8.71
C LYS A 32 -16.86 -5.51 8.45
N GLU A 33 -17.44 -4.32 8.50
CA GLU A 33 -18.88 -4.09 8.33
C GLU A 33 -19.38 -4.51 6.94
N ASN A 34 -18.55 -4.32 5.91
CA ASN A 34 -18.87 -4.70 4.54
C ASN A 34 -18.40 -6.12 4.16
N ASN A 35 -17.97 -6.93 5.13
CA ASN A 35 -17.50 -8.32 4.93
C ASN A 35 -16.40 -8.45 3.87
N LEU A 36 -15.54 -7.44 3.75
CA LEU A 36 -14.44 -7.42 2.80
C LEU A 36 -13.22 -8.14 3.40
N SER A 37 -12.54 -8.96 2.60
CA SER A 37 -11.33 -9.65 3.05
C SER A 37 -10.12 -8.71 3.08
N TYR A 38 -9.39 -8.71 4.18
CA TYR A 38 -8.18 -7.90 4.36
C TYR A 38 -7.15 -8.56 5.29
N THR A 39 -5.90 -8.17 5.13
CA THR A 39 -4.79 -8.49 6.03
C THR A 39 -4.24 -7.19 6.60
N ILE A 40 -4.15 -7.10 7.92
CA ILE A 40 -3.52 -5.96 8.59
C ILE A 40 -2.01 -6.17 8.65
N GLU A 41 -1.24 -5.14 8.31
CA GLU A 41 0.19 -5.09 8.62
C GLU A 41 0.51 -3.76 9.29
N ASN A 42 1.26 -3.81 10.39
CA ASN A 42 1.68 -2.61 11.10
C ASN A 42 3.12 -2.27 10.69
N PHE A 43 3.35 -1.06 10.19
CA PHE A 43 4.67 -0.62 9.70
C PHE A 43 5.79 -0.75 10.74
N TYR A 44 5.46 -0.61 12.03
CA TYR A 44 6.41 -0.71 13.13
C TYR A 44 6.71 -2.15 13.53
N LYS A 45 5.79 -3.09 13.26
CA LYS A 45 6.00 -4.53 13.54
C LYS A 45 6.62 -5.26 12.36
N LYS A 46 6.29 -4.81 11.14
CA LYS A 46 6.73 -5.40 9.89
C LYS A 46 7.04 -4.26 8.90
N PRO A 47 8.32 -3.95 8.67
CA PRO A 47 8.70 -2.96 7.68
C PRO A 47 8.15 -3.31 6.30
N ILE A 48 7.83 -2.30 5.50
CA ILE A 48 7.35 -2.50 4.13
C ILE A 48 8.46 -3.17 3.31
N SER A 49 8.10 -4.23 2.58
CA SER A 49 9.03 -4.88 1.66
C SER A 49 9.25 -4.04 0.40
N ASP A 50 10.41 -4.19 -0.25
CA ASP A 50 10.74 -3.42 -1.45
C ASP A 50 9.74 -3.65 -2.57
N LYS A 51 9.25 -4.89 -2.70
CA LYS A 51 8.18 -5.23 -3.64
C LYS A 51 6.91 -4.42 -3.32
N ARG A 52 6.42 -4.46 -2.08
CA ARG A 52 5.20 -3.75 -1.65
C ARG A 52 5.35 -2.25 -1.83
N PHE A 53 6.54 -1.70 -1.55
CA PHE A 53 6.79 -0.28 -1.74
C PHE A 53 6.79 0.12 -3.23
N ARG A 54 7.41 -0.68 -4.09
CA ARG A 54 7.36 -0.47 -5.55
C ARG A 54 5.94 -0.62 -6.10
N ASP A 55 5.16 -1.56 -5.57
CA ASP A 55 3.75 -1.74 -5.92
C ASP A 55 2.92 -0.49 -5.53
N ILE A 56 3.14 0.07 -4.33
CA ILE A 56 2.53 1.32 -3.87
C ILE A 56 2.88 2.47 -4.82
N LEU A 57 4.17 2.64 -5.13
CA LEU A 57 4.62 3.69 -6.05
C LEU A 57 4.02 3.52 -7.45
N SER A 58 3.88 2.28 -7.94
CA SER A 58 3.29 2.02 -9.27
C SER A 58 1.82 2.39 -9.40
N LEU A 59 1.12 2.52 -8.27
CA LEU A 59 -0.29 2.93 -8.21
C LEU A 59 -0.47 4.38 -7.76
N SER A 60 0.61 5.10 -7.48
CA SER A 60 0.54 6.49 -7.02
C SER A 60 0.43 7.44 -8.21
N GLU A 61 -0.67 8.20 -8.28
CA GLU A 61 -0.96 9.11 -9.40
C GLU A 61 -0.15 10.42 -9.31
N ASP A 62 0.12 10.88 -8.08
CA ASP A 62 0.87 12.10 -7.77
C ASP A 62 2.31 11.80 -7.29
N GLY A 63 2.82 10.60 -7.59
CA GLY A 63 4.15 10.18 -7.18
C GLY A 63 4.26 9.98 -5.67
N THR A 64 5.10 10.76 -5.00
CA THR A 64 5.38 10.64 -3.55
C THR A 64 4.52 11.56 -2.68
N GLU A 65 3.82 12.53 -3.26
CA GLU A 65 3.17 13.62 -2.51
C GLU A 65 2.06 13.12 -1.57
N SER A 66 1.11 12.33 -2.08
CA SER A 66 0.06 11.73 -1.25
C SER A 66 0.59 10.69 -0.27
N LEU A 67 1.73 10.07 -0.57
CA LEU A 67 2.31 9.00 0.23
C LEU A 67 2.92 9.51 1.54
N PHE A 68 3.51 10.71 1.50
CA PHE A 68 4.14 11.32 2.67
C PHE A 68 3.18 12.23 3.45
N SER A 69 3.23 12.11 4.77
CA SER A 69 2.51 12.98 5.69
C SER A 69 3.18 14.35 5.72
N LYS A 70 2.42 15.41 6.02
CA LYS A 70 3.00 16.74 6.30
C LYS A 70 4.05 16.73 7.43
N ARG A 71 4.02 15.71 8.32
CA ARG A 71 5.04 15.52 9.36
C ARG A 71 6.38 15.05 8.78
N ALA A 72 6.39 14.47 7.58
CA ALA A 72 7.63 14.17 6.86
C ALA A 72 8.44 15.45 6.64
N ASP A 73 7.78 16.58 6.35
CA ASP A 73 8.41 17.89 6.13
C ASP A 73 9.21 18.36 7.35
N GLN A 74 8.68 18.11 8.56
CA GLN A 74 9.37 18.40 9.82
C GLN A 74 10.57 17.49 10.08
N ILE A 75 10.62 16.32 9.44
CA ILE A 75 11.78 15.42 9.48
C ILE A 75 12.79 15.81 8.39
N ARG A 76 12.33 16.31 7.24
CA ARG A 76 13.17 16.91 6.18
C ARG A 76 13.99 18.07 6.73
N SER A 77 13.51 18.86 7.70
CA SER A 77 14.31 19.99 8.23
C SER A 77 15.64 19.57 8.89
N ASN A 78 15.78 18.32 9.32
CA ASN A 78 17.03 17.81 9.91
C ASN A 78 17.98 17.21 8.88
N THR A 79 17.49 16.91 7.68
CA THR A 79 18.26 16.40 6.55
C THR A 79 17.88 17.26 5.35
N ASN A 80 18.66 18.28 5.01
CA ASN A 80 18.41 19.29 3.93
C ASN A 80 18.08 18.74 2.52
N GLN A 81 17.79 17.45 2.37
CA GLN A 81 17.37 16.78 1.15
C GLN A 81 15.84 16.74 1.07
N SER A 82 15.31 17.14 -0.09
CA SER A 82 13.91 16.92 -0.40
C SER A 82 13.67 15.42 -0.64
N VAL A 83 12.46 14.94 -0.34
CA VAL A 83 12.10 13.53 -0.57
C VAL A 83 12.08 13.22 -2.07
N GLU A 84 11.80 14.24 -2.87
CA GLU A 84 11.75 14.21 -4.32
C GLU A 84 13.17 14.05 -4.93
N ASP A 85 14.22 14.39 -4.18
CA ASP A 85 15.62 14.21 -4.58
C ASP A 85 16.18 12.81 -4.26
N LEU A 86 15.46 12.01 -3.45
CA LEU A 86 15.93 10.70 -3.02
C LEU A 86 15.70 9.63 -4.09
N THR A 87 16.69 8.77 -4.29
CA THR A 87 16.51 7.56 -5.10
C THR A 87 15.55 6.59 -4.41
N ILE A 88 14.92 5.68 -5.17
CA ILE A 88 14.00 4.67 -4.61
C ILE A 88 14.63 3.85 -3.46
N PRO A 89 15.89 3.38 -3.54
CA PRO A 89 16.54 2.70 -2.42
C PRO A 89 16.70 3.59 -1.17
N GLU A 90 17.07 4.85 -1.33
CA GLU A 90 17.19 5.81 -0.21
C GLU A 90 15.82 6.08 0.42
N LEU A 91 14.79 6.21 -0.40
CA LEU A 91 13.42 6.40 0.07
C LEU A 91 12.91 5.19 0.87
N ILE A 92 13.18 3.97 0.38
CA ILE A 92 12.89 2.73 1.11
C ILE A 92 13.62 2.70 2.46
N LYS A 93 14.91 3.05 2.47
CA LYS A 93 15.71 3.12 3.70
C LYS A 93 15.11 4.11 4.69
N LEU A 94 14.79 5.31 4.24
CA LEU A 94 14.18 6.36 5.06
C LEU A 94 12.84 5.90 5.67
N ILE A 95 11.98 5.25 4.89
CA ILE A 95 10.69 4.73 5.38
C ILE A 95 10.88 3.62 6.41
N ARG A 96 11.87 2.74 6.23
CA ARG A 96 12.17 1.67 7.19
C ARG A 96 12.65 2.26 8.52
N GLU A 97 13.48 3.29 8.48
CA GLU A 97 14.00 3.98 9.67
C GLU A 97 12.92 4.84 10.35
N ARG A 98 12.05 5.48 9.56
CA ARG A 98 11.02 6.40 10.04
C ARG A 98 9.66 6.13 9.40
N PRO A 99 8.97 5.03 9.73
CA PRO A 99 7.66 4.73 9.11
C PRO A 99 6.59 5.80 9.36
N SER A 100 6.80 6.66 10.37
CA SER A 100 5.93 7.79 10.68
C SER A 100 5.79 8.81 9.55
N ILE A 101 6.73 8.86 8.60
CA ILE A 101 6.63 9.77 7.46
C ILE A 101 5.49 9.42 6.52
N LEU A 102 5.05 8.15 6.49
CA LEU A 102 3.96 7.72 5.62
C LEU A 102 2.60 8.19 6.14
N ARG A 103 1.72 8.55 5.20
CA ARG A 103 0.28 8.66 5.44
C ARG A 103 -0.34 7.29 5.66
N ARG A 104 -1.40 7.26 6.46
CA ARG A 104 -1.97 6.04 7.03
C ARG A 104 -3.51 6.15 7.11
N PRO A 105 -4.25 5.06 6.87
CA PRO A 105 -3.78 3.76 6.38
C PRO A 105 -3.31 3.82 4.91
N ILE A 106 -2.54 2.83 4.46
CA ILE A 106 -2.35 2.56 3.02
C ILE A 106 -3.03 1.23 2.73
N ILE A 107 -4.06 1.27 1.90
CA ILE A 107 -4.83 0.08 1.50
C ILE A 107 -4.40 -0.27 0.09
N ILE A 108 -3.94 -1.49 -0.14
CA ILE A 108 -3.53 -1.97 -1.45
C ILE A 108 -4.16 -3.34 -1.74
N GLN A 109 -4.77 -3.48 -2.91
CA GLN A 109 -5.44 -4.70 -3.35
C GLN A 109 -4.78 -5.27 -4.59
N TYR A 110 -4.57 -6.58 -4.55
CA TYR A 110 -3.94 -7.38 -5.59
C TYR A 110 -4.96 -8.31 -6.26
N ASN A 111 -4.80 -8.55 -7.56
CA ASN A 111 -5.59 -9.55 -8.28
C ASN A 111 -5.08 -10.98 -8.05
N SER A 112 -5.73 -11.98 -8.65
CA SER A 112 -5.34 -13.41 -8.54
C SER A 112 -3.89 -13.72 -8.97
N SER A 113 -3.28 -12.88 -9.81
CA SER A 113 -1.88 -13.01 -10.23
C SER A 113 -0.88 -12.30 -9.30
N GLY A 114 -1.39 -11.61 -8.27
CA GLY A 114 -0.59 -10.82 -7.34
C GLY A 114 -0.03 -9.52 -7.93
N ILE A 115 -0.72 -8.97 -8.94
CA ILE A 115 -0.44 -7.65 -9.51
C ILE A 115 -1.25 -6.61 -8.72
N PRO A 116 -0.64 -5.50 -8.25
CA PRO A 116 -1.37 -4.44 -7.56
C PRO A 116 -2.36 -3.75 -8.52
N LYS A 117 -3.60 -3.56 -8.09
CA LYS A 117 -4.69 -3.01 -8.93
C LYS A 117 -5.34 -1.76 -8.37
N ARG A 118 -5.45 -1.65 -7.05
CA ARG A 118 -6.12 -0.52 -6.40
C ARG A 118 -5.34 -0.13 -5.16
N MET A 119 -5.22 1.16 -4.94
CA MET A 119 -4.61 1.74 -3.74
C MET A 119 -5.46 2.89 -3.21
N ARG A 120 -5.54 3.02 -1.88
CA ARG A 120 -6.05 4.22 -1.20
C ARG A 120 -5.13 4.59 -0.07
N ILE A 121 -4.91 5.89 0.12
CA ILE A 121 -4.08 6.45 1.18
C ILE A 121 -4.98 7.31 2.07
N GLY A 122 -4.89 7.12 3.38
CA GLY A 122 -5.82 7.73 4.32
C GLY A 122 -7.19 7.04 4.32
N TYR A 123 -8.18 7.71 4.90
CA TYR A 123 -9.56 7.24 4.92
C TYR A 123 -10.49 8.32 4.38
N ASN A 124 -11.22 7.97 3.33
CA ASN A 124 -12.37 8.71 2.82
C ASN A 124 -13.50 7.70 2.56
N ALA A 125 -14.66 7.91 3.19
CA ALA A 125 -15.80 6.99 3.13
C ALA A 125 -16.38 6.83 1.72
N ALA A 126 -16.25 7.84 0.85
CA ALA A 126 -16.69 7.75 -0.54
C ALA A 126 -15.68 6.99 -1.40
N GLU A 127 -14.38 7.22 -1.18
CA GLU A 127 -13.32 6.64 -2.00
C GLU A 127 -13.04 5.16 -1.68
N ILE A 128 -13.23 4.76 -0.41
CA ILE A 128 -12.97 3.39 0.06
C ILE A 128 -13.98 2.37 -0.49
N LYS A 129 -15.18 2.81 -0.91
CA LYS A 129 -16.20 2.00 -1.61
C LYS A 129 -15.67 1.25 -2.81
N VAL A 130 -14.58 1.74 -3.42
CA VAL A 130 -13.92 1.07 -4.55
C VAL A 130 -13.59 -0.40 -4.26
N PHE A 131 -13.31 -0.76 -3.00
CA PHE A 131 -12.91 -2.12 -2.60
C PHE A 131 -14.08 -3.12 -2.51
N GLU A 132 -15.33 -2.66 -2.52
CA GLU A 132 -16.51 -3.55 -2.60
C GLU A 132 -16.67 -4.20 -3.97
N ARG A 133 -16.18 -3.53 -5.01
CA ARG A 133 -16.28 -4.03 -6.38
C ARG A 133 -15.28 -5.16 -6.58
N SER A 134 -15.69 -6.26 -7.20
CA SER A 134 -14.76 -7.31 -7.61
C SER A 134 -13.67 -6.77 -8.55
N LEU A 135 -12.49 -7.37 -8.53
CA LEU A 135 -11.45 -7.09 -9.51
C LEU A 135 -11.77 -7.79 -10.82
N MET A 136 -11.53 -7.11 -11.95
CA MET A 136 -11.50 -7.77 -13.24
C MET A 136 -10.23 -8.62 -13.33
N GLU A 137 -10.41 -9.93 -13.40
CA GLU A 137 -9.32 -10.87 -13.57
C GLU A 137 -8.89 -10.93 -15.05
N PRO A 138 -7.58 -11.08 -15.34
CA PRO A 138 -7.12 -11.25 -16.72
C PRO A 138 -7.76 -12.50 -17.32
N LYS A 139 -8.36 -12.37 -18.51
CA LYS A 139 -8.93 -13.50 -19.25
C LYS A 139 -7.81 -14.52 -19.51
N VAL A 140 -7.92 -15.71 -18.92
CA VAL A 140 -7.06 -16.84 -19.28
C VAL A 140 -7.40 -17.19 -20.73
N ARG A 141 -6.49 -16.86 -21.67
CA ARG A 141 -6.62 -17.35 -23.04
C ARG A 141 -6.32 -18.84 -23.01
N THR A 142 -7.36 -19.67 -22.97
CA THR A 142 -7.22 -21.10 -23.23
C THR A 142 -6.79 -21.23 -24.69
N VAL A 143 -5.50 -21.42 -24.93
CA VAL A 143 -5.03 -21.84 -26.26
C VAL A 143 -5.56 -23.26 -26.44
N LYS A 144 -6.67 -23.41 -27.17
CA LYS A 144 -7.07 -24.73 -27.67
C LYS A 144 -5.92 -25.20 -28.58
N LYS A 145 -5.37 -26.36 -28.26
CA LYS A 145 -4.42 -27.09 -29.10
C LYS A 145 -5.05 -27.43 -30.45
#